data_AF-A0A8J6YFG8-F1
#
_entry.id   AF-A0A8J6YFG8-F1
#
_cell.length_a   1.000
_cell.length_b   1.000
_cell.length_c   1.000
_cell.angle_alpha   90.00
_cell.angle_beta   90.00
_cell.angle_gamma   90.00
#
_symmetry.space_group_name_H-M   'P 1'
#
loop_
_entity.id
_entity.type
_entity.pdbx_description
1 polymer ?
#
loop_
_entity_poly.entity_id
_entity_poly.type
_entity_poly.pdbx_seq_one_letter_code
_entity_poly.pdbx_strand_id
1 'polypeptide(L)'
;MWKKILLVILVILAIIGAFTIYGSYKVVDNAIQAKEPQLRQYVQMDEAAQNKYLIDNYLEIMDGVDINKDGTPEEKAELELLKQVNTAPDVKQALIEMCRSLMATAVLMSDNVTNELSASDKAKYQQERSQLETRLDKYGKLLEAAGMKIDKD
;
A
#
# COMPACT_ATOMS: atom_id res chain seq x y z
N MET A 1 -15.25 0.31 -9.23
CA MET A 1 -14.15 0.93 -9.96
C MET A 1 -13.28 1.74 -8.99
N TRP A 2 -13.85 2.26 -7.87
CA TRP A 2 -13.13 2.37 -6.57
C TRP A 2 -12.49 1.05 -6.13
N LYS A 3 -13.25 -0.05 -6.26
CA LYS A 3 -12.73 -1.42 -6.10
C LYS A 3 -11.55 -1.74 -7.02
N LYS A 4 -11.46 -1.11 -8.21
CA LYS A 4 -10.39 -1.33 -9.19
C LYS A 4 -9.12 -0.54 -8.85
N ILE A 5 -9.25 0.61 -8.20
CA ILE A 5 -8.09 1.39 -7.70
C ILE A 5 -7.64 0.92 -6.33
N LEU A 6 -8.56 0.49 -5.47
CA LEU A 6 -8.22 -0.39 -4.36
C LEU A 6 -7.56 -1.64 -4.89
N LEU A 7 -7.94 -2.20 -6.04
CA LEU A 7 -7.24 -3.31 -6.67
C LEU A 7 -5.86 -2.90 -7.18
N VAL A 8 -5.63 -1.71 -7.73
CA VAL A 8 -4.29 -1.26 -8.12
C VAL A 8 -3.41 -1.00 -6.91
N ILE A 9 -3.94 -0.39 -5.84
CA ILE A 9 -3.27 -0.22 -4.55
C ILE A 9 -3.10 -1.58 -3.84
N LEU A 10 -4.08 -2.50 -3.92
CA LEU A 10 -4.02 -3.87 -3.42
C LEU A 10 -3.12 -4.75 -4.28
N VAL A 11 -2.90 -4.45 -5.56
CA VAL A 11 -1.94 -5.09 -6.46
C VAL A 11 -0.56 -4.53 -6.15
N ILE A 12 -0.42 -3.23 -5.88
CA ILE A 12 0.82 -2.63 -5.37
C ILE A 12 1.15 -3.21 -3.98
N LEU A 13 0.16 -3.38 -3.11
CA LEU A 13 0.33 -4.13 -1.86
C LEU A 13 0.48 -5.62 -2.08
N ALA A 14 -0.09 -6.21 -3.13
CA ALA A 14 0.13 -7.61 -3.50
C ALA A 14 1.57 -7.86 -3.92
N ILE A 15 2.27 -6.83 -4.39
CA ILE A 15 3.68 -6.91 -4.74
C ILE A 15 4.57 -6.61 -3.49
N ILE A 16 4.16 -5.75 -2.53
CA ILE A 16 4.78 -5.63 -1.18
C ILE A 16 4.33 -6.75 -0.20
N GLY A 17 3.33 -7.54 -0.55
CA GLY A 17 2.53 -8.33 0.40
C GLY A 17 1.38 -9.10 -0.26
N ALA A 18 1.73 -10.06 -1.13
CA ALA A 18 0.88 -11.01 -1.88
C ALA A 18 -0.65 -10.92 -1.71
N PHE A 19 -1.33 -10.49 -2.77
CA PHE A 19 -2.77 -10.51 -2.90
C PHE A 19 -3.19 -10.72 -4.36
N THR A 20 -3.39 -11.98 -4.76
CA THR A 20 -4.22 -12.30 -5.93
C THR A 20 -5.51 -12.99 -5.50
N ILE A 21 -6.57 -12.17 -5.44
CA ILE A 21 -7.93 -12.47 -5.93
C ILE A 21 -8.62 -13.75 -5.37
N TYR A 22 -9.60 -13.50 -4.50
CA TYR A 22 -10.88 -14.22 -4.41
C TYR A 22 -10.84 -15.75 -4.13
N GLY A 23 -10.06 -16.14 -3.13
CA GLY A 23 -10.22 -17.42 -2.42
C GLY A 23 -9.25 -17.62 -1.25
N SER A 24 -8.92 -16.52 -0.56
CA SER A 24 -7.50 -16.24 -0.28
C SER A 24 -7.06 -16.03 1.18
N TYR A 25 -7.77 -16.50 2.21
CA TYR A 25 -7.25 -16.34 3.58
C TYR A 25 -5.89 -17.03 3.78
N LYS A 26 -5.71 -18.23 3.20
CA LYS A 26 -4.45 -18.99 3.31
C LYS A 26 -3.29 -18.40 2.51
N VAL A 27 -3.56 -17.79 1.35
CA VAL A 27 -2.52 -17.13 0.53
C VAL A 27 -2.04 -15.87 1.24
N VAL A 28 -2.97 -15.11 1.83
CA VAL A 28 -2.64 -13.90 2.60
C VAL A 28 -1.83 -14.26 3.84
N ASP A 29 -2.24 -15.29 4.59
CA ASP A 29 -1.48 -15.78 5.74
C ASP A 29 -0.07 -16.21 5.35
N ASN A 30 0.07 -17.04 4.30
CA ASN A 30 1.37 -17.51 3.83
C ASN A 30 2.27 -16.36 3.34
N ALA A 31 1.68 -15.34 2.74
CA ALA A 31 2.38 -14.14 2.28
C ALA A 31 2.86 -13.27 3.44
N ILE A 32 2.00 -13.06 4.44
CA ILE A 32 2.37 -12.35 5.66
C ILE A 32 3.48 -13.12 6.38
N GLN A 33 3.36 -14.44 6.52
CA GLN A 33 4.41 -15.30 7.07
C GLN A 33 5.74 -15.17 6.32
N ALA A 34 5.72 -15.20 4.99
CA ALA A 34 6.92 -15.04 4.16
C ALA A 34 7.55 -13.63 4.29
N LYS A 35 6.76 -12.62 4.68
CA LYS A 35 7.21 -11.25 4.88
C LYS A 35 7.40 -10.86 6.36
N GLU A 36 7.24 -11.80 7.30
CA GLU A 36 7.45 -11.55 8.73
C GLU A 36 8.82 -10.93 9.05
N PRO A 37 9.96 -11.40 8.48
CA PRO A 37 11.25 -10.76 8.74
C PRO A 37 11.27 -9.27 8.37
N GLN A 38 10.65 -8.89 7.26
CA GLN A 38 10.55 -7.50 6.80
C GLN A 38 9.61 -6.70 7.71
N LEU A 39 8.49 -7.28 8.15
CA LEU A 39 7.59 -6.64 9.12
C LEU A 39 8.29 -6.41 10.46
N ARG A 40 9.10 -7.37 10.93
CA ARG A 40 9.94 -7.20 12.14
C ARG A 40 10.95 -6.08 11.98
N GLN A 41 11.62 -5.98 10.82
CA GLN A 41 12.52 -4.85 10.56
C GLN A 41 11.75 -3.52 10.55
N TYR A 42 10.59 -3.49 9.87
CA TYR A 42 9.75 -2.29 9.76
C TYR A 42 9.33 -1.73 11.12
N VAL A 43 8.89 -2.57 12.06
CA VAL A 43 8.44 -2.11 13.38
C VAL A 43 9.57 -1.54 14.24
N GLN A 44 10.82 -1.89 13.94
CA GLN A 44 12.01 -1.37 14.63
C GLN A 44 12.57 -0.08 14.01
N MET A 45 12.03 0.35 12.87
CA MET A 45 12.44 1.60 12.20
C MET A 45 11.82 2.83 12.87
N ASP A 46 12.56 3.93 12.87
CA ASP A 46 11.99 5.24 13.16
C ASP A 46 11.02 5.69 12.03
N GLU A 47 10.23 6.72 12.31
CA GLU A 47 9.19 7.17 11.37
C GLU A 47 9.74 7.60 10.01
N ALA A 48 10.90 8.27 10.00
CA ALA A 48 11.56 8.71 8.77
C ALA A 48 11.99 7.52 7.91
N ALA A 49 12.58 6.49 8.53
CA ALA A 49 12.98 5.26 7.87
C ALA A 49 11.77 4.42 7.42
N GLN A 50 10.69 4.36 8.20
CA GLN A 50 9.43 3.73 7.76
C GLN A 50 8.88 4.43 6.52
N ASN A 51 8.81 5.76 6.52
CA ASN A 51 8.32 6.52 5.37
C ASN A 51 9.18 6.27 4.13
N LYS A 52 10.51 6.28 4.29
CA LYS A 52 11.44 5.97 3.22
C LYS A 52 11.23 4.55 2.69
N TYR A 53 11.13 3.56 3.58
CA TYR A 53 10.86 2.17 3.22
C TYR A 53 9.56 2.00 2.42
N LEU A 54 8.47 2.65 2.83
CA LEU A 54 7.18 2.58 2.12
C LEU A 54 7.28 3.17 0.71
N ILE A 55 7.94 4.32 0.56
CA ILE A 55 8.09 4.97 -0.75
C ILE A 55 9.05 4.21 -1.66
N ASP A 56 10.19 3.75 -1.15
CA ASP A 56 11.16 3.00 -1.95
C ASP A 56 10.53 1.69 -2.46
N ASN A 57 9.83 0.94 -1.59
CA ASN A 57 9.10 -0.25 -2.00
C ASN A 57 7.95 0.06 -2.96
N TYR A 58 7.21 1.15 -2.75
CA TYR A 58 6.18 1.59 -3.69
C TYR A 58 6.77 1.82 -5.08
N LEU A 59 7.88 2.57 -5.18
CA LEU A 59 8.54 2.83 -6.45
C LEU A 59 9.08 1.56 -7.11
N GLU A 60 9.71 0.67 -6.34
CA GLU A 60 10.24 -0.60 -6.85
C GLU A 60 9.15 -1.45 -7.50
N ILE A 61 7.95 -1.48 -6.93
CA ILE A 61 6.80 -2.14 -7.56
C ILE A 61 6.42 -1.44 -8.84
N MET A 62 6.24 -0.13 -8.78
CA MET A 62 5.79 0.64 -9.93
C MET A 62 6.74 0.49 -11.12
N ASP A 63 8.02 0.24 -10.84
CA ASP A 63 9.05 -0.08 -11.83
C ASP A 63 9.07 -1.56 -12.24
N GLY A 64 8.74 -2.48 -11.33
CA GLY A 64 8.64 -3.93 -11.60
C GLY A 64 7.37 -4.35 -12.33
N VAL A 65 6.35 -3.49 -12.40
CA VAL A 65 5.18 -3.70 -13.26
C VAL A 65 5.60 -3.43 -14.72
N ASP A 66 5.92 -4.50 -15.44
CA ASP A 66 6.25 -4.47 -16.88
C ASP A 66 4.99 -4.27 -17.75
N ILE A 67 4.26 -3.19 -17.52
CA ILE A 67 3.15 -2.74 -18.38
C ILE A 67 3.66 -2.47 -19.82
N ASN A 68 4.98 -2.33 -20.03
CA ASN A 68 5.58 -2.22 -21.36
C ASN A 68 5.41 -3.50 -22.20
N LYS A 69 5.36 -4.68 -21.57
CA LYS A 69 5.23 -5.97 -22.24
C LYS A 69 3.78 -6.38 -22.51
N ASP A 70 2.89 -6.21 -21.54
CA ASP A 70 1.54 -6.82 -21.56
C ASP A 70 0.38 -5.81 -21.39
N GLY A 71 0.67 -4.51 -21.24
CA GLY A 71 -0.37 -3.49 -20.98
C GLY A 71 -0.91 -2.77 -22.23
N THR A 72 -2.18 -2.35 -22.16
CA THR A 72 -2.80 -1.52 -23.20
C THR A 72 -2.20 -0.12 -23.20
N PRO A 73 -2.27 0.63 -24.32
CA PRO A 73 -1.86 2.04 -24.35
C PRO A 73 -2.49 2.89 -23.24
N GLU A 74 -3.74 2.62 -22.89
CA GLU A 74 -4.45 3.32 -21.82
C GLU A 74 -3.85 3.02 -20.44
N GLU A 75 -3.53 1.75 -20.15
CA GLU A 75 -2.88 1.35 -18.89
C GLU A 75 -1.48 1.94 -18.75
N LYS A 76 -0.73 2.04 -19.87
CA LYS A 76 0.57 2.75 -19.91
C LYS A 76 0.41 4.23 -19.54
N ALA A 77 -0.55 4.91 -20.16
CA ALA A 77 -0.81 6.32 -19.90
C ALA A 77 -1.28 6.58 -18.46
N GLU A 78 -2.11 5.70 -17.90
CA GLU A 78 -2.52 5.78 -16.50
C GLU A 78 -1.35 5.55 -15.54
N LEU A 79 -0.47 4.59 -15.83
CA LEU A 79 0.73 4.33 -15.03
C LEU A 79 1.68 5.53 -15.03
N GLU A 80 1.95 6.11 -16.20
CA GLU A 80 2.80 7.29 -16.31
C GLU A 80 2.18 8.51 -15.61
N LEU A 81 0.87 8.72 -15.76
CA LEU A 81 0.16 9.77 -15.03
C LEU A 81 0.26 9.55 -13.52
N LEU A 82 0.09 8.33 -13.04
CA LEU A 82 0.21 7.99 -11.62
C LEU A 82 1.61 8.30 -11.08
N LYS A 83 2.67 7.93 -11.82
CA LYS A 83 4.06 8.26 -11.46
C LYS A 83 4.25 9.77 -11.33
N GLN A 84 3.70 10.54 -12.26
CA GLN A 84 3.75 12.00 -12.25
C GLN A 84 2.98 12.62 -11.08
N VAL A 85 1.76 12.15 -10.82
CA VAL A 85 0.89 12.70 -9.77
C VAL A 85 1.50 12.43 -8.39
N ASN A 86 2.15 11.29 -8.18
CA ASN A 86 2.82 10.97 -6.92
C ASN A 86 4.08 11.77 -6.62
N THR A 87 4.57 12.61 -7.55
CA THR A 87 5.64 13.55 -7.26
C THR A 87 5.13 14.84 -6.61
N ALA A 88 3.81 15.13 -6.67
CA ALA A 88 3.23 16.28 -6.00
C ALA A 88 3.27 16.10 -4.46
N PRO A 89 3.70 17.12 -3.68
CA PRO A 89 3.95 16.96 -2.24
C PRO A 89 2.75 16.49 -1.41
N ASP A 90 1.57 17.00 -1.69
CA ASP A 90 0.32 16.65 -1.03
C ASP A 90 -0.12 15.22 -1.36
N VAL A 91 -0.02 14.83 -2.62
CA VAL A 91 -0.28 13.46 -3.08
C VAL A 91 0.72 12.49 -2.46
N LYS A 92 2.02 12.80 -2.53
CA LYS A 92 3.09 11.99 -1.93
C LYS A 92 2.86 11.77 -0.44
N GLN A 93 2.46 12.81 0.28
CA GLN A 93 2.14 12.69 1.70
C GLN A 93 0.91 11.81 1.93
N ALA A 94 -0.15 11.96 1.13
CA ALA A 94 -1.34 11.11 1.25
C ALA A 94 -1.03 9.64 0.92
N LEU A 95 -0.15 9.40 -0.08
CA LEU A 95 0.35 8.07 -0.42
C LEU A 95 1.10 7.45 0.77
N ILE A 96 2.01 8.19 1.41
CA ILE A 96 2.73 7.72 2.60
C ILE A 96 1.78 7.35 3.72
N GLU A 97 0.81 8.21 4.04
CA GLU A 97 -0.16 7.98 5.12
C GLU A 97 -0.99 6.72 4.85
N MET A 98 -1.45 6.55 3.61
CA MET A 98 -2.18 5.37 3.18
C MET A 98 -1.33 4.11 3.29
N CYS A 99 -0.09 4.12 2.79
CA CYS A 99 0.84 2.99 2.90
C CYS A 99 1.14 2.65 4.37
N ARG A 100 1.18 3.64 5.26
CA ARG A 100 1.35 3.43 6.69
C ARG A 100 0.18 2.67 7.30
N SER A 101 -1.07 3.05 6.98
CA SER A 101 -2.27 2.30 7.41
C SER A 101 -2.26 0.86 6.93
N LEU A 102 -1.81 0.64 5.69
CA LEU A 102 -1.74 -0.69 5.10
C LEU A 102 -0.68 -1.56 5.77
N MET A 103 0.49 -0.98 6.05
CA MET A 103 1.54 -1.68 6.80
C MET A 103 1.11 -2.00 8.23
N ALA A 104 0.36 -1.10 8.87
CA ALA A 104 -0.25 -1.37 10.17
C ALA A 104 -1.24 -2.54 10.13
N THR A 105 -2.04 -2.66 9.06
CA THR A 105 -2.89 -3.84 8.85
C THR A 105 -2.05 -5.11 8.72
N ALA A 106 -0.99 -5.10 7.90
CA ALA A 106 -0.11 -6.26 7.71
C ALA A 106 0.58 -6.69 9.01
N VAL A 107 1.09 -5.74 9.80
CA VAL A 107 1.66 -5.98 11.13
C VAL A 107 0.64 -6.66 12.03
N LEU A 108 -0.56 -6.10 12.17
CA LEU A 108 -1.62 -6.62 13.05
C LEU A 108 -2.22 -7.96 12.59
N MET A 109 -2.06 -8.32 11.31
CA MET A 109 -2.47 -9.61 10.78
C MET A 109 -1.39 -10.70 10.96
N SER A 110 -0.13 -10.35 11.24
CA SER A 110 0.88 -11.31 11.65
C SER A 110 0.81 -11.53 13.15
N ASP A 111 0.32 -12.68 13.60
CA ASP A 111 0.29 -13.02 15.03
C ASP A 111 1.69 -13.03 15.65
N ASN A 112 2.70 -13.53 14.91
CA ASN A 112 4.07 -13.60 15.41
C ASN A 112 4.68 -12.21 15.63
N VAL A 113 4.49 -11.28 14.69
CA VAL A 113 4.97 -9.89 14.85
C VAL A 113 4.14 -9.15 15.89
N THR A 114 2.80 -9.22 15.82
CA THR A 114 1.91 -8.57 16.79
C THR A 114 2.24 -8.97 18.22
N ASN A 115 2.49 -10.26 18.50
CA ASN A 115 2.78 -10.72 19.87
C ASN A 115 4.08 -10.17 20.45
N GLU A 116 5.04 -9.77 19.60
CA GLU A 116 6.32 -9.19 20.02
C GLU A 116 6.22 -7.68 20.33
N LEU A 117 5.12 -7.03 19.95
CA LEU A 117 4.91 -5.60 20.19
C LEU A 117 4.53 -5.28 21.64
N SER A 118 5.02 -4.14 22.13
CA SER A 118 4.51 -3.54 23.36
C SER A 118 3.02 -3.18 23.22
N ALA A 119 2.34 -3.00 24.34
CA ALA A 119 0.96 -2.52 24.32
C ALA A 119 0.83 -1.15 23.65
N SER A 120 1.80 -0.25 23.85
CA SER A 120 1.83 1.08 23.22
C SER A 120 1.97 0.99 21.70
N ASP A 121 2.83 0.11 21.20
CA ASP A 121 3.02 -0.08 19.76
C ASP A 121 1.81 -0.74 19.11
N LYS A 122 1.19 -1.72 19.76
CA LYS A 122 -0.08 -2.29 19.29
C LYS A 122 -1.16 -1.22 19.15
N ALA A 123 -1.31 -0.34 20.14
CA ALA A 123 -2.29 0.73 20.10
C ALA A 123 -2.02 1.72 18.94
N LYS A 124 -0.74 2.05 18.72
CA LYS A 124 -0.31 2.87 17.58
C LYS A 124 -0.74 2.22 16.26
N TYR A 125 -0.43 0.95 16.03
CA TYR A 125 -0.80 0.28 14.78
C TYR A 125 -2.32 0.07 14.63
N GLN A 126 -3.07 -0.12 15.71
CA GLN A 126 -4.53 -0.15 15.67
C GLN A 126 -5.10 1.19 15.22
N GLN A 127 -4.56 2.30 15.73
CA GLN A 127 -4.94 3.64 15.31
C GLN A 127 -4.57 3.91 13.85
N GLU A 128 -3.39 3.49 13.39
CA GLU A 128 -2.98 3.64 12.00
C GLU A 128 -3.89 2.84 11.05
N ARG A 129 -4.25 1.60 11.42
CA ARG A 129 -5.19 0.76 10.67
C ARG A 129 -6.59 1.37 10.61
N SER A 130 -7.10 1.95 11.69
CA SER A 130 -8.46 2.52 11.71
C SER A 130 -8.62 3.71 10.77
N GLN A 131 -7.51 4.37 10.41
CA GLN A 131 -7.48 5.48 9.45
C GLN A 131 -7.41 5.03 7.99
N LEU A 132 -7.32 3.72 7.71
CA LEU A 132 -7.10 3.20 6.36
C LEU A 132 -8.13 3.71 5.35
N GLU A 133 -9.43 3.54 5.64
CA GLU A 133 -10.50 3.93 4.71
C GLU A 133 -10.48 5.45 4.41
N THR A 134 -10.31 6.27 5.44
CA THR A 134 -10.20 7.74 5.29
C THR A 134 -8.98 8.15 4.47
N ARG A 135 -7.83 7.52 4.69
CA ARG A 135 -6.60 7.84 3.93
C ARG A 135 -6.65 7.33 2.50
N LEU A 136 -7.28 6.19 2.25
CA LEU A 136 -7.61 5.73 0.90
C LEU A 136 -8.52 6.73 0.17
N ASP A 137 -9.57 7.24 0.82
CA ASP A 137 -10.45 8.26 0.23
C ASP A 137 -9.73 9.56 -0.07
N LYS A 138 -8.92 10.04 0.87
CA LYS A 138 -8.14 11.25 0.67
C LYS A 138 -7.20 11.12 -0.51
N TYR A 139 -6.44 10.02 -0.58
CA TYR A 139 -5.53 9.75 -1.68
C TYR A 139 -6.28 9.64 -3.01
N GLY A 140 -7.38 8.87 -3.06
CA GLY A 140 -8.23 8.75 -4.25
C GLY A 140 -8.76 10.09 -4.76
N LYS A 141 -9.26 10.95 -3.89
CA LYS A 141 -9.73 12.28 -4.27
C LYS A 141 -8.62 13.17 -4.84
N LEU A 142 -7.41 13.08 -4.29
CA LEU A 142 -6.26 13.82 -4.82
C LEU A 142 -5.87 13.33 -6.21
N LEU A 143 -5.90 12.02 -6.45
CA LEU A 143 -5.67 11.44 -7.78
C LEU A 143 -6.75 11.87 -8.79
N GLU A 144 -8.04 11.85 -8.41
CA GLU A 144 -9.14 12.37 -9.26
C GLU A 144 -8.92 13.84 -9.62
N ALA A 145 -8.55 14.68 -8.65
CA ALA A 145 -8.31 16.09 -8.88
C ALA A 145 -7.12 16.34 -9.82
N ALA A 146 -6.17 15.41 -9.86
CA ALA A 146 -5.02 15.42 -10.75
C ALA A 146 -5.31 14.81 -12.14
N GLY A 147 -6.57 14.47 -12.44
CA GLY A 147 -6.98 13.99 -13.76
C GLY A 147 -6.95 12.48 -13.93
N MET A 148 -6.70 11.69 -12.86
CA MET A 148 -6.87 10.24 -12.94
C MET A 148 -8.36 9.88 -13.04
N LYS A 149 -8.70 9.03 -14.01
CA LYS A 149 -10.04 8.45 -14.11
C LYS A 149 -10.23 7.37 -13.04
N ILE A 150 -10.99 7.72 -12.02
CA ILE A 150 -11.43 6.81 -10.97
C ILE A 150 -12.94 6.64 -11.16
N ASP A 151 -13.39 5.67 -11.96
CA ASP A 151 -14.84 5.48 -12.02
C ASP A 151 -15.38 4.98 -10.68
N LYS A 152 -16.67 5.22 -10.45
CA LYS A 152 -17.31 5.05 -9.15
C LYS A 152 -18.20 3.79 -9.06
N ASP A 153 -18.17 2.92 -10.06
CA ASP A 153 -19.12 1.79 -10.20
C ASP A 153 -18.85 0.56 -9.31
#